data_AF-A0A7C7QNH1-F1
#
_entry.id   AF-A0A7C7QNH1-F1
#
_cell.length_a   1.000
_cell.length_b   1.000
_cell.length_c   1.000
_cell.angle_alpha   90.00
_cell.angle_beta   90.00
_cell.angle_gamma   90.00
#
_symmetry.space_group_name_H-M   'P 1'
#
loop_
_entity.id
_entity.type
_entity.pdbx_description
1 polymer ?
#
loop_
_entity_poly.entity_id
_entity_poly.type
_entity_poly.pdbx_seq_one_letter_code
_entity_poly.pdbx_strand_id
1 'polypeptide(L)'
;MSTKAGKRWYEDVKDITTRLVGINSISPNVEGENACAAEIYKILAERGLQPAYWKMKRDGRKNVWTMLEGSAVPTGTDKIPTIVLIGHLDTGDIQDYGSELNPFSPQTLQEVLFERYKENPDTEDELLLDAGSQNWMFGRGSLDMKSGIAAQIAVMGALAKLKGSLPGNVVMVTTFDEEVESAGIMAAVEELVKLRQGHNLDYIGVINSDYTAPREPGDDNRYIYRGTIGKLLPCFYIRGCETHVGEAFRGLDANLIAANLIQETNLNVGLCDEAEGEITVPPVTQKQRDSKVRYDAQTPISSVVYCSVLTHSWTPQDVLVKMVALASRALSKANHKRVVQWSEYARRQNRAIAIEDLGGRVWTYQQLYEAVEEKLGHTEPDLKQQLEERAFGYVMKARQTLEQLSQSGRDFLLDNGQLVGLDSREKSLIIVKALVEIASREKVIDSRKPAIVVYFAPPFFPPVSGNRESRLNKAIAAEMSTGAYGDIQFRVFYP
;
A
#
# COMPACT_ATOMS: atom_id res chain seq x y z
N MET A 1 6.88 36.73 -10.36
CA MET A 1 6.02 37.62 -9.55
C MET A 1 4.57 37.19 -9.72
N SER A 2 4.04 36.43 -8.77
CA SER A 2 2.65 35.95 -8.78
C SER A 2 1.69 37.14 -8.64
N THR A 3 0.80 37.32 -9.60
CA THR A 3 -0.21 38.39 -9.61
C THR A 3 -1.16 38.20 -8.42
N LYS A 4 -1.85 39.26 -7.98
CA LYS A 4 -2.83 39.23 -6.87
C LYS A 4 -3.88 38.10 -6.97
N ALA A 5 -4.10 37.52 -8.15
CA ALA A 5 -4.96 36.36 -8.36
C ALA A 5 -4.43 35.06 -7.69
N GLY A 6 -3.10 34.90 -7.59
CA GLY A 6 -2.45 33.70 -7.07
C GLY A 6 -2.54 33.50 -5.55
N LYS A 7 -3.06 34.48 -4.79
CA LYS A 7 -3.20 34.39 -3.33
C LYS A 7 -4.64 34.25 -2.84
N ARG A 8 -5.63 34.10 -3.74
CA ARG A 8 -7.05 34.05 -3.35
C ARG A 8 -7.34 32.96 -2.31
N TRP A 9 -6.67 31.81 -2.43
CA TRP A 9 -6.90 30.63 -1.58
C TRP A 9 -5.78 30.38 -0.57
N TYR A 10 -4.63 31.02 -0.75
CA TYR A 10 -3.39 30.63 -0.07
C TYR A 10 -3.50 30.72 1.45
N GLU A 11 -3.94 31.86 2.00
CA GLU A 11 -4.04 32.02 3.46
C GLU A 11 -5.08 31.06 4.07
N ASP A 12 -6.25 30.89 3.42
CA ASP A 12 -7.29 29.97 3.90
C ASP A 12 -6.80 28.51 3.91
N VAL A 13 -6.13 28.08 2.83
CA VAL A 13 -5.55 26.73 2.74
C VAL A 13 -4.43 26.54 3.76
N LYS A 14 -3.53 27.53 3.92
CA LYS A 14 -2.43 27.48 4.88
C LYS A 14 -2.94 27.39 6.32
N ASP A 15 -3.96 28.18 6.68
CA ASP A 15 -4.55 28.18 8.01
C ASP A 15 -5.20 26.84 8.35
N ILE A 16 -5.98 26.27 7.41
CA ILE A 16 -6.57 24.94 7.58
C ILE A 16 -5.48 23.88 7.68
N THR A 17 -4.47 23.92 6.80
CA THR A 17 -3.35 22.96 6.83
C THR A 17 -2.65 22.99 8.18
N THR A 18 -2.40 24.19 8.73
CA THR A 18 -1.75 24.37 10.04
C THR A 18 -2.56 23.72 11.16
N ARG A 19 -3.88 23.91 11.17
CA ARG A 19 -4.78 23.27 12.14
C ARG A 19 -4.72 21.74 12.04
N LEU A 20 -4.74 21.19 10.82
CA LEU A 20 -4.75 19.74 10.61
C LEU A 20 -3.38 19.10 10.92
N VAL A 21 -2.27 19.73 10.53
CA VAL A 21 -0.91 19.23 10.83
C VAL A 21 -0.64 19.28 12.33
N GLY A 22 -1.27 20.20 13.07
CA GLY A 22 -1.25 20.25 14.53
C GLY A 22 -1.76 18.99 15.25
N ILE A 23 -2.37 18.05 14.53
CA ILE A 23 -2.96 16.83 15.08
C ILE A 23 -2.11 15.63 14.68
N ASN A 24 -1.63 14.89 15.67
CA ASN A 24 -0.98 13.61 15.45
C ASN A 24 -2.00 12.56 15.01
N SER A 25 -2.02 12.26 13.71
CA SER A 25 -2.88 11.26 13.08
C SER A 25 -2.06 10.18 12.35
N ILE A 26 -0.90 9.78 12.92
CA ILE A 26 -0.07 8.72 12.33
C ILE A 26 -0.86 7.41 12.25
N SER A 27 -0.84 6.76 11.09
CA SER A 27 -1.53 5.50 10.88
C SER A 27 -0.70 4.30 11.37
N PRO A 28 -1.31 3.30 12.04
CA PRO A 28 -2.68 3.26 12.55
C PRO A 28 -2.78 3.91 13.94
N ASN A 29 -3.66 4.90 14.13
CA ASN A 29 -3.93 5.54 15.43
C ASN A 29 -5.39 5.98 15.55
N VAL A 30 -6.21 5.13 16.18
CA VAL A 30 -7.66 5.36 16.32
C VAL A 30 -7.99 6.71 16.97
N GLU A 31 -7.26 7.12 18.01
CA GLU A 31 -7.52 8.37 18.72
C GLU A 31 -7.13 9.58 17.85
N GLY A 32 -5.91 9.56 17.32
CA GLY A 32 -5.34 10.62 16.49
C GLY A 32 -6.11 10.85 15.19
N GLU A 33 -6.44 9.77 14.48
CA GLU A 33 -7.24 9.82 13.25
C GLU A 33 -8.66 10.37 13.52
N ASN A 34 -9.29 9.96 14.63
CA ASN A 34 -10.60 10.49 15.02
C ASN A 34 -10.55 11.95 15.47
N ALA A 35 -9.46 12.40 16.10
CA ALA A 35 -9.24 13.80 16.43
C ALA A 35 -9.10 14.64 15.15
N CYS A 36 -8.35 14.17 14.16
CA CYS A 36 -8.22 14.85 12.87
C CYS A 36 -9.56 14.90 12.12
N ALA A 37 -10.31 13.79 12.12
CA ALA A 37 -11.68 13.74 11.59
C ALA A 37 -12.61 14.76 12.27
N ALA A 38 -12.50 14.93 13.59
CA ALA A 38 -13.30 15.90 14.33
C ALA A 38 -12.96 17.35 13.96
N GLU A 39 -11.68 17.65 13.71
CA GLU A 39 -11.27 18.98 13.28
C GLU A 39 -11.73 19.27 11.84
N ILE A 40 -11.62 18.31 10.91
CA ILE A 40 -12.17 18.44 9.55
C ILE A 40 -13.68 18.71 9.59
N TYR A 41 -14.43 17.94 10.40
CA TYR A 41 -15.86 18.15 10.61
C TYR A 41 -16.15 19.58 11.07
N LYS A 42 -15.43 20.07 12.08
CA LYS A 42 -15.59 21.43 12.61
C LYS A 42 -15.34 22.49 11.54
N ILE A 43 -14.26 22.37 10.77
CA ILE A 43 -13.89 23.33 9.72
C ILE A 43 -14.93 23.39 8.59
N LEU A 44 -15.49 22.23 8.21
CA LEU A 44 -16.59 22.16 7.25
C LEU A 44 -17.86 22.83 7.79
N ALA A 45 -18.23 22.57 9.05
CA ALA A 45 -19.39 23.18 9.70
C ALA A 45 -19.25 24.71 9.84
N GLU A 46 -18.06 25.21 10.18
CA GLU A 46 -17.72 26.65 10.22
C GLU A 46 -17.98 27.34 8.85
N ARG A 47 -17.93 26.57 7.75
CA ARG A 47 -18.18 27.05 6.38
C ARG A 47 -19.64 26.88 5.94
N GLY A 48 -20.54 26.52 6.86
CA GLY A 48 -21.98 26.37 6.60
C GLY A 48 -22.33 25.08 5.86
N LEU A 49 -21.41 24.12 5.77
CA LEU A 49 -21.67 22.79 5.24
C LEU A 49 -22.29 21.90 6.32
N GLN A 50 -22.86 20.77 5.91
CA GLN A 50 -23.46 19.78 6.81
C GLN A 50 -22.61 18.50 6.77
N PRO A 51 -21.50 18.44 7.54
CA PRO A 51 -20.67 17.25 7.60
C PRO A 51 -21.32 16.15 8.45
N ALA A 52 -20.95 14.91 8.16
CA ALA A 52 -21.36 13.72 8.88
C ALA A 52 -20.22 12.69 8.94
N TYR A 53 -20.38 11.66 9.77
CA TYR A 53 -19.40 10.58 9.89
C TYR A 53 -19.92 9.28 9.31
N TRP A 54 -19.04 8.55 8.62
CA TRP A 54 -19.19 7.10 8.43
C TRP A 54 -18.24 6.39 9.39
N LYS A 55 -18.81 5.70 10.38
CA LYS A 55 -18.05 5.06 11.46
C LYS A 55 -17.75 3.60 11.14
N MET A 56 -16.48 3.23 11.19
CA MET A 56 -16.06 1.84 11.04
C MET A 56 -16.52 1.02 12.25
N LYS A 57 -17.18 -0.11 11.98
CA LYS A 57 -17.72 -0.98 13.04
C LYS A 57 -16.64 -1.62 13.92
N ARG A 58 -15.45 -1.89 13.35
CA ARG A 58 -14.37 -2.65 13.98
C ARG A 58 -13.72 -1.90 15.14
N ASP A 59 -13.26 -0.67 14.89
CA ASP A 59 -12.43 0.11 15.82
C ASP A 59 -13.00 1.52 16.08
N GLY A 60 -14.09 1.89 15.39
CA GLY A 60 -14.77 3.16 15.61
C GLY A 60 -14.12 4.37 14.95
N ARG A 61 -13.08 4.19 14.13
CA ARG A 61 -12.53 5.25 13.26
C ARG A 61 -13.59 5.80 12.31
N LYS A 62 -13.45 7.07 11.93
CA LYS A 62 -14.49 7.81 11.22
C LYS A 62 -13.93 8.41 9.95
N ASN A 63 -14.57 8.08 8.83
CA ASN A 63 -14.50 8.94 7.66
C ASN A 63 -15.36 10.17 7.91
N VAL A 64 -14.94 11.33 7.43
CA VAL A 64 -15.77 12.55 7.40
C VAL A 64 -16.27 12.72 5.99
N TRP A 65 -17.55 13.05 5.83
CA TRP A 65 -18.08 13.37 4.51
C TRP A 65 -19.08 14.53 4.60
N THR A 66 -19.26 15.21 3.47
CA THR A 66 -20.35 16.18 3.30
C THR A 66 -20.78 16.21 1.85
N MET A 67 -22.04 16.56 1.59
CA MET A 67 -22.56 16.75 0.25
C MET A 67 -23.11 18.17 0.12
N LEU A 68 -22.61 18.89 -0.89
CA LEU A 68 -23.15 20.17 -1.29
C LEU A 68 -24.08 19.95 -2.49
N GLU A 69 -25.36 20.25 -2.28
CA GLU A 69 -26.37 20.17 -3.35
C GLU A 69 -26.50 21.50 -4.10
N GLY A 70 -26.37 21.43 -5.42
CA GLY A 70 -26.57 22.57 -6.30
C GLY A 70 -28.05 22.86 -6.53
N SER A 71 -28.44 24.14 -6.58
CA SER A 71 -29.83 24.55 -6.78
C SER A 71 -30.19 24.85 -8.24
N ALA A 72 -29.21 24.83 -9.16
CA ALA A 72 -29.41 25.11 -10.58
C ALA A 72 -29.43 23.84 -11.45
N VAL A 73 -29.78 22.68 -10.86
CA VAL A 73 -29.92 21.42 -11.59
C VAL A 73 -31.07 21.55 -12.61
N PRO A 74 -30.84 21.30 -13.92
CA PRO A 74 -31.88 21.45 -14.93
C PRO A 74 -33.12 20.59 -14.65
N THR A 75 -34.30 21.15 -14.88
CA THR A 75 -35.57 20.43 -14.75
C THR A 75 -35.61 19.23 -15.70
N GLY A 76 -36.02 18.06 -15.20
CA GLY A 76 -36.05 16.82 -15.97
C GLY A 76 -34.72 16.05 -16.02
N THR A 77 -33.71 16.48 -15.27
CA THR A 77 -32.48 15.70 -15.07
C THR A 77 -32.80 14.38 -14.38
N ASP A 78 -32.58 13.26 -15.07
CA ASP A 78 -32.79 11.91 -14.53
C ASP A 78 -31.81 11.62 -13.39
N LYS A 79 -30.49 11.78 -13.61
CA LYS A 79 -29.47 11.62 -12.56
C LYS A 79 -28.65 12.88 -12.38
N ILE A 80 -28.46 13.30 -11.13
CA ILE A 80 -27.82 14.57 -10.80
C ILE A 80 -26.30 14.45 -10.96
N PRO A 81 -25.66 15.20 -11.87
CA PRO A 81 -24.21 15.16 -12.04
C PRO A 81 -23.52 15.53 -10.73
N THR A 82 -22.60 14.68 -10.28
CA THR A 82 -21.95 14.79 -8.99
C THR A 82 -20.45 14.51 -9.12
N ILE A 83 -19.63 15.41 -8.60
CA ILE A 83 -18.17 15.21 -8.48
C ILE A 83 -17.88 14.72 -7.07
N VAL A 84 -16.98 13.75 -6.94
CA VAL A 84 -16.49 13.28 -5.64
C VAL A 84 -15.07 13.82 -5.41
N LEU A 85 -14.85 14.44 -4.25
CA LEU A 85 -13.54 14.86 -3.76
C LEU A 85 -13.11 13.87 -2.68
N ILE A 86 -11.90 13.34 -2.79
CA ILE A 86 -11.34 12.40 -1.80
C ILE A 86 -9.96 12.85 -1.30
N GLY A 87 -9.63 12.45 -0.08
CA GLY A 87 -8.29 12.56 0.48
C GLY A 87 -8.19 11.80 1.81
N HIS A 88 -6.98 11.63 2.34
CA HIS A 88 -6.78 10.93 3.61
C HIS A 88 -6.29 11.84 4.74
N LEU A 89 -6.78 11.57 5.94
CA LEU A 89 -6.53 12.38 7.14
C LEU A 89 -5.40 11.84 8.01
N ASP A 90 -5.04 10.58 7.81
CA ASP A 90 -3.92 9.93 8.46
C ASP A 90 -2.62 10.29 7.76
N THR A 91 -1.50 10.02 8.44
CA THR A 91 -0.16 10.30 7.92
C THR A 91 0.76 9.11 8.16
N GLY A 92 1.82 8.97 7.36
CA GLY A 92 2.89 8.01 7.61
C GLY A 92 3.66 8.27 8.92
N ASP A 93 4.62 7.39 9.19
CA ASP A 93 5.41 7.43 10.43
C ASP A 93 6.37 8.63 10.51
N ILE A 94 7.00 8.76 11.68
CA ILE A 94 7.94 9.86 12.01
C ILE A 94 9.29 9.33 12.48
N GLN A 95 9.65 8.09 12.14
CA GLN A 95 10.90 7.48 12.64
C GLN A 95 12.14 8.25 12.15
N ASP A 96 12.03 8.94 11.02
CA ASP A 96 13.09 9.75 10.43
C ASP A 96 13.26 11.14 11.10
N TYR A 97 12.36 11.52 12.02
CA TYR A 97 12.49 12.78 12.76
C TYR A 97 13.44 12.62 13.95
N GLY A 98 14.35 13.58 14.12
CA GLY A 98 15.13 13.73 15.34
C GLY A 98 14.22 13.97 16.54
N SER A 99 14.57 13.40 17.70
CA SER A 99 13.76 13.46 18.94
C SER A 99 13.45 14.88 19.44
N GLU A 100 14.23 15.86 18.99
CA GLU A 100 14.07 17.28 19.30
C GLU A 100 13.08 18.02 18.38
N LEU A 101 12.68 17.39 17.27
CA LEU A 101 11.76 17.96 16.29
C LEU A 101 10.34 17.45 16.53
N ASN A 102 9.39 18.35 16.71
CA ASN A 102 7.98 18.00 16.78
C ASN A 102 7.33 18.11 15.39
N PRO A 103 7.08 17.00 14.67
CA PRO A 103 6.51 17.00 13.32
C PRO A 103 5.11 17.62 13.24
N PHE A 104 4.42 17.77 14.38
CA PHE A 104 3.07 18.31 14.49
C PHE A 104 3.05 19.77 14.97
N SER A 105 4.20 20.46 14.96
CA SER A 105 4.27 21.89 15.21
C SER A 105 4.95 22.61 14.03
N PRO A 106 4.20 22.91 12.94
CA PRO A 106 4.75 23.52 11.74
C PRO A 106 5.62 24.75 11.99
N GLN A 107 5.15 25.63 12.88
CA GLN A 107 5.85 26.85 13.22
C GLN A 107 7.17 26.57 13.94
N THR A 108 7.15 25.71 14.96
CA THR A 108 8.37 25.36 15.71
C THR A 108 9.39 24.66 14.82
N LEU A 109 8.96 23.78 13.92
CA LEU A 109 9.85 23.14 12.96
C LEU A 109 10.52 24.17 12.05
N GLN A 110 9.74 25.09 11.49
CA GLN A 110 10.27 26.14 10.63
C GLN A 110 11.28 27.01 11.39
N GLU A 111 10.99 27.40 12.63
CA GLU A 111 11.89 28.20 13.46
C GLU A 111 13.22 27.45 13.72
N VAL A 112 13.16 26.18 14.13
CA VAL A 112 14.36 25.37 14.41
C VAL A 112 15.20 25.16 13.15
N LEU A 113 14.58 24.81 12.02
CA LEU A 113 15.31 24.60 10.76
C LEU A 113 15.90 25.90 10.21
N PHE A 114 15.19 27.02 10.38
CA PHE A 114 15.69 28.33 9.95
C PHE A 114 16.88 28.80 10.79
N GLU A 115 16.89 28.56 12.10
CA GLU A 115 18.08 28.86 12.92
C GLU A 115 19.27 27.97 12.53
N ARG A 116 19.05 26.67 12.27
CA ARG A 116 20.10 25.78 11.74
C ARG A 116 20.67 26.27 10.41
N TYR A 117 19.81 26.76 9.51
CA TYR A 117 20.25 27.38 8.26
C TYR A 117 21.09 28.64 8.49
N LYS A 118 20.72 29.51 9.45
CA LYS A 118 21.50 30.72 9.77
C LYS A 118 22.89 30.39 10.31
N GLU A 119 23.05 29.28 11.03
CA GLU A 119 24.34 28.81 11.53
C GLU A 119 25.26 28.32 10.39
N ASN A 120 24.68 27.86 9.27
CA ASN A 120 25.42 27.40 8.10
C ASN A 120 24.70 27.74 6.77
N PRO A 121 24.74 29.01 6.33
CA PRO A 121 23.99 29.45 5.15
C PRO A 121 24.53 28.91 3.82
N ASP A 122 25.79 28.46 3.78
CA ASP A 122 26.44 27.86 2.61
C ASP A 122 26.21 26.33 2.53
N THR A 123 25.19 25.81 3.22
CA THR A 123 24.85 24.39 3.24
C THR A 123 24.36 23.88 1.89
N GLU A 124 24.69 22.63 1.57
CA GLU A 124 24.10 21.88 0.44
C GLU A 124 22.88 21.05 0.86
N ASP A 125 22.50 21.10 2.14
CA ASP A 125 21.32 20.41 2.67
C ASP A 125 20.03 21.09 2.18
N GLU A 126 19.31 20.43 1.27
CA GLU A 126 18.04 20.91 0.69
C GLU A 126 17.01 21.30 1.75
N LEU A 127 16.93 20.57 2.88
CA LEU A 127 15.99 20.88 3.96
C LEU A 127 16.26 22.25 4.59
N LEU A 128 17.54 22.58 4.78
CA LEU A 128 17.95 23.86 5.35
C LEU A 128 17.82 25.00 4.34
N LEU A 129 18.13 24.73 3.05
CA LEU A 129 17.91 25.69 1.97
C LEU A 129 16.42 26.04 1.84
N ASP A 130 15.54 25.04 1.93
CA ASP A 130 14.09 25.22 1.93
C ASP A 130 13.62 26.06 3.12
N ALA A 131 14.16 25.80 4.32
CA ALA A 131 13.87 26.59 5.50
C ALA A 131 14.35 28.05 5.34
N GLY A 132 15.55 28.25 4.81
CA GLY A 132 16.13 29.56 4.50
C GLY A 132 15.31 30.36 3.49
N SER A 133 14.71 29.68 2.51
CA SER A 133 13.87 30.30 1.48
C SER A 133 12.55 30.87 2.03
N GLN A 134 12.07 30.33 3.15
CA GLN A 134 10.76 30.62 3.75
C GLN A 134 9.55 30.42 2.82
N ASN A 135 9.73 29.69 1.71
CA ASN A 135 8.66 29.36 0.77
C ASN A 135 7.90 28.07 1.14
N TRP A 136 8.42 27.32 2.11
CA TRP A 136 7.92 26.01 2.49
C TRP A 136 7.21 26.00 3.84
N MET A 137 6.23 25.10 3.95
CA MET A 137 5.56 24.78 5.21
C MET A 137 5.99 23.38 5.67
N PHE A 138 6.67 23.32 6.81
CA PHE A 138 7.14 22.07 7.40
C PHE A 138 6.08 21.42 8.28
N GLY A 139 6.06 20.09 8.32
CA GLY A 139 5.25 19.30 9.26
C GLY A 139 4.69 18.03 8.65
N ARG A 140 4.49 17.00 9.47
CA ARG A 140 3.99 15.70 9.01
C ARG A 140 2.56 15.85 8.50
N GLY A 141 2.39 15.55 7.23
CA GLY A 141 1.14 15.66 6.51
C GLY A 141 0.92 17.00 5.80
N SER A 142 1.84 17.96 5.89
CA SER A 142 1.71 19.22 5.14
C SER A 142 1.72 18.95 3.63
N LEU A 143 2.59 18.08 3.14
CA LEU A 143 2.60 17.60 1.76
C LEU A 143 1.53 16.51 1.55
N ASP A 144 1.58 15.46 2.38
CA ASP A 144 0.84 14.21 2.17
C ASP A 144 -0.16 13.89 3.32
N MET A 145 -1.45 14.20 3.20
CA MET A 145 -2.04 15.08 2.18
C MET A 145 -2.96 16.15 2.79
N LYS A 146 -2.68 16.60 4.02
CA LYS A 146 -3.56 17.53 4.76
C LYS A 146 -3.71 18.88 4.06
N SER A 147 -2.72 19.34 3.29
CA SER A 147 -2.88 20.53 2.44
C SER A 147 -3.83 20.31 1.27
N GLY A 148 -3.85 19.11 0.70
CA GLY A 148 -4.84 18.68 -0.28
C GLY A 148 -6.26 18.72 0.30
N ILE A 149 -6.46 18.14 1.49
CA ILE A 149 -7.73 18.26 2.23
C ILE A 149 -8.11 19.72 2.46
N ALA A 150 -7.15 20.55 2.90
CA ALA A 150 -7.38 21.97 3.13
C ALA A 150 -7.85 22.70 1.84
N ALA A 151 -7.24 22.40 0.70
CA ALA A 151 -7.65 22.92 -0.60
C ALA A 151 -9.08 22.48 -0.96
N GLN A 152 -9.43 21.21 -0.76
CA GLN A 152 -10.79 20.72 -1.01
C GLN A 152 -11.82 21.40 -0.09
N ILE A 153 -11.51 21.59 1.21
CA ILE A 153 -12.39 22.29 2.15
C ILE A 153 -12.62 23.75 1.70
N ALA A 154 -11.57 24.44 1.27
CA ALA A 154 -11.66 25.82 0.76
C ALA A 154 -12.56 25.89 -0.49
N VAL A 155 -12.40 24.95 -1.42
CA VAL A 155 -13.28 24.81 -2.60
C VAL A 155 -14.72 24.56 -2.19
N MET A 156 -14.98 23.64 -1.26
CA MET A 156 -16.33 23.36 -0.76
C MET A 156 -16.99 24.58 -0.14
N GLY A 157 -16.26 25.35 0.68
CA GLY A 157 -16.75 26.60 1.26
C GLY A 157 -17.07 27.68 0.22
N ALA A 158 -16.32 27.74 -0.89
CA ALA A 158 -16.61 28.65 -1.99
C ALA A 158 -17.80 28.21 -2.83
N LEU A 159 -17.91 26.91 -3.13
CA LEU A 159 -19.05 26.35 -3.84
C LEU A 159 -20.33 26.52 -3.02
N ALA A 160 -20.29 26.40 -1.69
CA ALA A 160 -21.44 26.63 -0.82
C ALA A 160 -22.02 28.05 -0.98
N LYS A 161 -21.16 29.06 -1.16
CA LYS A 161 -21.58 30.45 -1.45
C LYS A 161 -22.20 30.59 -2.84
N LEU A 162 -21.88 29.69 -3.76
CA LEU A 162 -22.36 29.66 -5.14
C LEU A 162 -23.47 28.62 -5.36
N LYS A 163 -24.02 27.99 -4.31
CA LYS A 163 -24.99 26.88 -4.43
C LYS A 163 -26.15 27.18 -5.38
N GLY A 164 -26.59 28.44 -5.42
CA GLY A 164 -27.69 28.91 -6.27
C GLY A 164 -27.44 28.79 -7.78
N SER A 165 -26.18 28.74 -8.21
CA SER A 165 -25.78 28.63 -9.63
C SER A 165 -25.15 27.28 -9.98
N LEU A 166 -25.04 26.34 -9.04
CA LEU A 166 -24.42 25.04 -9.29
C LEU A 166 -25.40 24.08 -9.99
N PRO A 167 -25.05 23.53 -11.17
CA PRO A 167 -25.92 22.65 -11.95
C PRO A 167 -25.80 21.17 -11.54
N GLY A 168 -25.28 20.89 -10.36
CA GLY A 168 -24.98 19.54 -9.87
C GLY A 168 -24.43 19.58 -8.45
N ASN A 169 -24.02 18.42 -7.95
CA ASN A 169 -23.60 18.25 -6.56
C ASN A 169 -22.08 18.03 -6.45
N VAL A 170 -21.56 18.26 -5.26
CA VAL A 170 -20.20 17.86 -4.90
C VAL A 170 -20.24 17.09 -3.58
N VAL A 171 -19.67 15.90 -3.57
CA VAL A 171 -19.48 15.08 -2.37
C VAL A 171 -18.01 15.16 -2.00
N MET A 172 -17.69 15.43 -0.75
CA MET A 172 -16.33 15.34 -0.23
C MET A 172 -16.27 14.22 0.81
N VAL A 173 -15.24 13.39 0.75
CA VAL A 173 -14.96 12.31 1.72
C VAL A 173 -13.50 12.37 2.13
N THR A 174 -13.22 12.46 3.43
CA THR A 174 -11.86 12.29 3.97
C THR A 174 -11.77 10.98 4.73
N THR A 175 -10.79 10.15 4.39
CA THR A 175 -10.68 8.78 4.88
C THR A 175 -9.52 8.57 5.83
N PHE A 176 -9.68 7.66 6.77
CA PHE A 176 -8.62 7.21 7.68
C PHE A 176 -7.91 5.94 7.12
N ASP A 177 -6.77 5.57 7.70
CA ASP A 177 -6.00 4.34 7.40
C ASP A 177 -5.48 4.18 5.96
N GLU A 178 -5.33 5.25 5.17
CA GLU A 178 -4.82 5.15 3.79
C GLU A 178 -3.43 4.51 3.75
N GLU A 179 -2.54 4.99 4.62
CA GLU A 179 -1.09 4.71 4.64
C GLU A 179 -0.73 3.25 5.00
N VAL A 180 -1.74 2.43 5.37
CA VAL A 180 -1.53 1.06 5.86
C VAL A 180 -2.38 0.04 5.09
N GLU A 181 -3.69 -0.01 5.34
CA GLU A 181 -4.60 -0.99 4.72
C GLU A 181 -5.72 -0.34 3.89
N SER A 182 -5.73 0.99 3.82
CA SER A 182 -6.77 1.80 3.17
C SER A 182 -8.19 1.48 3.67
N ALA A 183 -8.34 1.12 4.95
CA ALA A 183 -9.62 0.66 5.49
C ALA A 183 -10.73 1.72 5.41
N GLY A 184 -10.38 3.00 5.52
CA GLY A 184 -11.33 4.11 5.43
C GLY A 184 -12.00 4.19 4.06
N ILE A 185 -11.23 4.20 2.97
CA ILE A 185 -11.81 4.28 1.62
C ILE A 185 -12.59 2.99 1.28
N MET A 186 -12.09 1.83 1.68
CA MET A 186 -12.80 0.55 1.47
C MET A 186 -14.18 0.56 2.15
N ALA A 187 -14.29 1.14 3.35
CA ALA A 187 -15.59 1.32 4.01
C ALA A 187 -16.44 2.43 3.36
N ALA A 188 -15.83 3.50 2.85
CA ALA A 188 -16.53 4.61 2.21
C ALA A 188 -17.18 4.23 0.88
N VAL A 189 -16.61 3.29 0.12
CA VAL A 189 -17.16 2.86 -1.19
C VAL A 189 -18.60 2.35 -1.04
N GLU A 190 -18.89 1.54 -0.02
CA GLU A 190 -20.26 1.05 0.23
C GLU A 190 -21.24 2.19 0.51
N GLU A 191 -20.81 3.19 1.29
CA GLU A 191 -21.64 4.34 1.64
C GLU A 191 -21.85 5.29 0.45
N LEU A 192 -20.84 5.48 -0.41
CA LEU A 192 -20.98 6.21 -1.67
C LEU A 192 -21.97 5.53 -2.61
N VAL A 193 -21.97 4.20 -2.70
CA VAL A 193 -22.97 3.47 -3.50
C VAL A 193 -24.39 3.70 -2.97
N LYS A 194 -24.58 3.66 -1.64
CA LYS A 194 -25.88 3.97 -1.01
C LYS A 194 -26.31 5.41 -1.27
N LEU A 195 -25.39 6.37 -1.13
CA LEU A 195 -25.66 7.79 -1.38
C LEU A 195 -26.07 8.03 -2.84
N ARG A 196 -25.37 7.40 -3.79
CA ARG A 196 -25.71 7.45 -5.22
C ARG A 196 -27.13 6.99 -5.48
N GLN A 197 -27.53 5.87 -4.89
CA GLN A 197 -28.86 5.29 -5.08
C GLN A 197 -29.95 6.13 -4.38
N GLY A 198 -29.71 6.55 -3.14
CA GLY A 198 -30.68 7.30 -2.32
C GLY A 198 -30.96 8.72 -2.83
N HIS A 199 -29.98 9.36 -3.46
CA HIS A 199 -30.11 10.73 -3.99
C HIS A 199 -30.12 10.79 -5.53
N ASN A 200 -30.19 9.64 -6.21
CA ASN A 200 -30.21 9.54 -7.67
C ASN A 200 -29.05 10.28 -8.35
N LEU A 201 -27.83 10.04 -7.87
CA LEU A 201 -26.62 10.75 -8.31
C LEU A 201 -25.98 10.06 -9.52
N ASP A 202 -25.37 10.88 -10.38
CA ASP A 202 -24.43 10.43 -11.41
C ASP A 202 -23.02 10.88 -11.03
N TYR A 203 -22.18 9.95 -10.55
CA TYR A 203 -20.78 10.24 -10.28
C TYR A 203 -20.01 10.39 -11.59
N ILE A 204 -19.79 11.64 -11.99
CA ILE A 204 -19.16 12.00 -13.28
C ILE A 204 -17.62 12.07 -13.19
N GLY A 205 -17.06 11.93 -12.00
CA GLY A 205 -15.62 11.84 -11.77
C GLY A 205 -15.23 12.00 -10.31
N VAL A 206 -13.98 11.64 -10.02
CA VAL A 206 -13.36 11.74 -8.69
C VAL A 206 -12.10 12.60 -8.82
N ILE A 207 -11.89 13.49 -7.86
CA ILE A 207 -10.65 14.25 -7.70
C ILE A 207 -10.02 13.82 -6.38
N ASN A 208 -8.88 13.13 -6.46
CA ASN A 208 -7.98 12.99 -5.32
C ASN A 208 -7.04 14.20 -5.30
N SER A 209 -6.88 14.84 -4.14
CA SER A 209 -5.95 15.97 -3.97
C SER A 209 -4.64 15.56 -3.32
N ASP A 210 -4.22 14.33 -3.57
CA ASP A 210 -2.97 13.76 -3.10
C ASP A 210 -1.76 14.59 -3.52
N TYR A 211 -0.62 14.35 -2.88
CA TYR A 211 0.60 15.05 -3.23
C TYR A 211 1.12 14.61 -4.60
N THR A 212 1.82 15.50 -5.29
CA THR A 212 2.56 15.16 -6.52
C THR A 212 4.04 15.37 -6.27
N ALA A 213 4.86 14.34 -6.47
CA ALA A 213 6.31 14.44 -6.33
C ALA A 213 7.01 14.78 -7.66
N PRO A 214 8.18 15.44 -7.60
CA PRO A 214 9.14 15.49 -8.70
C PRO A 214 9.45 14.08 -9.21
N ARG A 215 9.56 13.92 -10.53
CA ARG A 215 9.86 12.61 -11.14
C ARG A 215 11.36 12.31 -11.21
N GLU A 216 12.17 13.35 -11.26
CA GLU A 216 13.63 13.29 -11.29
C GLU A 216 14.21 14.48 -10.52
N PRO A 217 15.48 14.40 -10.05
CA PRO A 217 16.13 15.54 -9.41
C PRO A 217 16.08 16.79 -10.29
N GLY A 218 15.55 17.90 -9.76
CA GLY A 218 15.37 19.16 -10.49
C GLY A 218 14.07 19.26 -11.31
N ASP A 219 13.14 18.32 -11.16
CA ASP A 219 11.82 18.40 -11.80
C ASP A 219 10.88 19.37 -11.08
N ASP A 220 10.84 20.61 -11.57
CA ASP A 220 9.96 21.67 -11.09
C ASP A 220 8.57 21.67 -11.77
N ASN A 221 8.23 20.63 -12.55
CA ASN A 221 6.95 20.57 -13.24
C ASN A 221 5.81 20.24 -12.27
N ARG A 222 4.60 20.68 -12.62
CA ARG A 222 3.36 20.33 -11.90
C ARG A 222 2.54 19.37 -12.74
N TYR A 223 1.97 18.37 -12.09
CA TYR A 223 1.29 17.27 -12.79
C TYR A 223 -0.17 17.14 -12.38
N ILE A 224 -1.01 16.76 -13.33
CA ILE A 224 -2.33 16.17 -13.06
C ILE A 224 -2.34 14.76 -13.64
N TYR A 225 -2.57 13.81 -12.75
CA TYR A 225 -2.68 12.40 -13.09
C TYR A 225 -4.14 12.06 -13.37
N ARG A 226 -4.39 11.34 -14.47
CA ARG A 226 -5.75 10.97 -14.90
C ARG A 226 -6.16 9.58 -14.45
N GLY A 227 -5.27 8.85 -13.82
CA GLY A 227 -5.41 7.46 -13.41
C GLY A 227 -4.43 7.15 -12.29
N THR A 228 -4.39 5.90 -11.87
CA THR A 228 -3.51 5.41 -10.81
C THR A 228 -2.88 4.10 -11.25
N ILE A 229 -1.62 3.90 -10.88
CA ILE A 229 -0.95 2.62 -11.08
C ILE A 229 -1.68 1.51 -10.33
N GLY A 230 -1.47 0.27 -10.76
CA GLY A 230 -1.80 -0.91 -9.98
C GLY A 230 -0.61 -1.36 -9.15
N LYS A 231 -0.89 -2.07 -8.06
CA LYS A 231 0.10 -2.63 -7.16
C LYS A 231 -0.23 -4.08 -6.85
N LEU A 232 0.78 -4.92 -7.03
CA LEU A 232 0.76 -6.34 -6.74
C LEU A 232 1.88 -6.67 -5.75
N LEU A 233 1.62 -7.59 -4.83
CA LEU A 233 2.63 -8.15 -3.94
C LEU A 233 2.83 -9.64 -4.20
N PRO A 234 3.60 -10.03 -5.23
CA PRO A 234 4.14 -11.38 -5.34
C PRO A 234 4.94 -11.78 -4.10
N CYS A 235 4.58 -12.94 -3.56
CA CYS A 235 5.23 -13.59 -2.44
C CYS A 235 5.71 -14.97 -2.86
N PHE A 236 6.85 -15.38 -2.30
CA PHE A 236 7.48 -16.66 -2.60
C PHE A 236 7.73 -17.39 -1.30
N TYR A 237 7.01 -18.48 -1.06
CA TYR A 237 7.35 -19.43 -0.01
C TYR A 237 8.35 -20.43 -0.59
N ILE A 238 9.57 -20.42 -0.09
CA ILE A 238 10.69 -21.19 -0.61
C ILE A 238 11.00 -22.30 0.39
N ARG A 239 10.85 -23.55 -0.02
CA ARG A 239 11.26 -24.73 0.75
C ARG A 239 12.57 -25.27 0.19
N GLY A 240 13.60 -25.30 1.02
CA GLY A 240 14.88 -25.94 0.71
C GLY A 240 14.87 -27.43 1.00
N CYS A 241 16.06 -28.02 1.04
CA CYS A 241 16.30 -29.34 1.62
C CYS A 241 17.28 -29.14 2.77
N GLU A 242 16.77 -29.23 4.01
CA GLU A 242 17.56 -28.99 5.22
C GLU A 242 18.74 -29.97 5.32
N THR A 243 19.89 -29.46 5.75
CA THR A 243 21.07 -30.29 6.00
C THR A 243 21.90 -29.73 7.15
N HIS A 244 22.72 -30.59 7.75
CA HIS A 244 23.71 -30.19 8.74
C HIS A 244 24.87 -29.46 8.05
N VAL A 245 25.46 -28.45 8.69
CA VAL A 245 26.59 -27.65 8.13
C VAL A 245 27.80 -28.51 7.75
N GLY A 246 28.01 -29.63 8.44
CA GLY A 246 29.05 -30.62 8.11
C GLY A 246 28.77 -31.46 6.86
N GLU A 247 27.55 -31.41 6.31
CA GLU A 247 27.09 -32.18 5.16
C GLU A 247 26.49 -31.26 4.07
N ALA A 248 27.02 -30.04 3.93
CA ALA A 248 26.46 -28.92 3.16
C ALA A 248 25.94 -29.23 1.74
N PHE A 249 26.43 -30.28 1.06
CA PHE A 249 26.03 -30.65 -0.29
C PHE A 249 24.85 -31.64 -0.38
N ARG A 250 24.42 -32.24 0.76
CA ARG A 250 23.28 -33.18 0.80
C ARG A 250 21.92 -32.48 0.62
N GLY A 251 21.85 -31.22 1.00
CA GLY A 251 20.64 -30.41 0.93
C GLY A 251 20.75 -29.28 -0.09
N LEU A 252 19.76 -28.40 -0.09
CA LEU A 252 19.78 -27.14 -0.83
C LEU A 252 19.23 -26.04 0.07
N ASP A 253 20.09 -25.10 0.42
CA ASP A 253 19.77 -24.02 1.34
C ASP A 253 18.66 -23.11 0.78
N ALA A 254 17.57 -22.95 1.55
CA ALA A 254 16.47 -22.07 1.19
C ALA A 254 16.92 -20.60 1.03
N ASN A 255 17.94 -20.18 1.78
CA ASN A 255 18.48 -18.82 1.67
C ASN A 255 19.26 -18.60 0.38
N LEU A 256 19.94 -19.62 -0.15
CA LEU A 256 20.59 -19.52 -1.46
C LEU A 256 19.56 -19.38 -2.59
N ILE A 257 18.43 -20.10 -2.51
CA ILE A 257 17.34 -19.96 -3.47
C ILE A 257 16.73 -18.55 -3.37
N ALA A 258 16.47 -18.05 -2.16
CA ALA A 258 15.95 -16.71 -1.93
C ALA A 258 16.89 -15.62 -2.47
N ALA A 259 18.20 -15.74 -2.23
CA ALA A 259 19.20 -14.79 -2.74
C ALA A 259 19.21 -14.73 -4.27
N ASN A 260 19.14 -15.89 -4.94
CA ASN A 260 19.05 -15.94 -6.40
C ASN A 260 17.74 -15.34 -6.90
N LEU A 261 16.62 -15.57 -6.20
CA LEU A 261 15.33 -14.97 -6.57
C LEU A 261 15.38 -13.45 -6.47
N ILE A 262 15.95 -12.91 -5.39
CA ILE A 262 16.13 -11.47 -5.22
C ILE A 262 16.98 -10.88 -6.34
N GLN A 263 18.06 -11.56 -6.75
CA GLN A 263 18.87 -11.12 -7.90
C GLN A 263 18.09 -11.14 -9.23
N GLU A 264 17.13 -12.05 -9.37
CA GLU A 264 16.28 -12.13 -10.56
C GLU A 264 15.18 -11.04 -10.58
N THR A 265 14.69 -10.59 -9.43
CA THR A 265 13.54 -9.69 -9.34
C THR A 265 13.90 -8.24 -9.05
N ASN A 266 14.85 -8.00 -8.13
CA ASN A 266 15.11 -6.68 -7.59
C ASN A 266 15.77 -5.76 -8.62
N LEU A 267 15.19 -4.58 -8.85
CA LEU A 267 15.62 -3.61 -9.87
C LEU A 267 15.67 -4.19 -11.29
N ASN A 268 14.90 -5.24 -11.57
CA ASN A 268 14.85 -5.84 -12.89
C ASN A 268 13.94 -5.03 -13.83
N VAL A 269 14.55 -4.27 -14.74
CA VAL A 269 13.84 -3.45 -15.74
C VAL A 269 13.01 -4.27 -16.74
N GLY A 270 13.27 -5.58 -16.87
CA GLY A 270 12.41 -6.49 -17.65
C GLY A 270 11.06 -6.77 -16.98
N LEU A 271 10.86 -6.28 -15.76
CA LEU A 271 9.61 -6.32 -15.01
C LEU A 271 8.93 -4.95 -14.91
N CYS A 272 9.37 -3.98 -15.71
CA CYS A 272 8.64 -2.73 -15.91
C CYS A 272 7.50 -2.96 -16.90
N ASP A 273 6.30 -2.53 -16.51
CA ASP A 273 5.11 -2.53 -17.36
C ASP A 273 5.03 -1.21 -18.12
N GLU A 274 4.63 -1.27 -19.39
CA GLU A 274 4.55 -0.13 -20.27
C GLU A 274 3.12 -0.01 -20.84
N ALA A 275 2.50 1.16 -20.63
CA ALA A 275 1.21 1.47 -21.21
C ALA A 275 1.06 2.98 -21.42
N GLU A 276 0.39 3.36 -22.51
CA GLU A 276 0.12 4.77 -22.85
C GLU A 276 1.36 5.70 -22.84
N GLY A 277 2.54 5.17 -23.13
CA GLY A 277 3.80 5.91 -23.16
C GLY A 277 4.44 6.13 -21.78
N GLU A 278 3.94 5.47 -20.74
CA GLU A 278 4.51 5.49 -19.40
C GLU A 278 5.00 4.09 -18.99
N ILE A 279 6.13 4.05 -18.29
CA ILE A 279 6.80 2.83 -17.84
C ILE A 279 6.87 2.84 -16.30
N THR A 280 6.51 1.72 -15.66
CA THR A 280 6.62 1.59 -14.19
C THR A 280 8.07 1.49 -13.73
N VAL A 281 8.34 1.85 -12.47
CA VAL A 281 9.63 1.53 -11.84
C VAL A 281 9.78 0.01 -11.65
N PRO A 282 11.01 -0.52 -11.67
CA PRO A 282 11.22 -1.95 -11.51
C PRO A 282 10.83 -2.43 -10.10
N PRO A 283 10.49 -3.72 -9.93
CA PRO A 283 10.15 -4.28 -8.64
C PRO A 283 11.29 -4.19 -7.63
N VAL A 284 10.92 -4.07 -6.35
CA VAL A 284 11.86 -4.08 -5.23
C VAL A 284 11.48 -5.14 -4.21
N THR A 285 12.48 -5.74 -3.57
CA THR A 285 12.27 -6.66 -2.45
C THR A 285 11.92 -5.86 -1.20
N GLN A 286 10.71 -6.03 -0.69
CA GLN A 286 10.23 -5.32 0.49
C GLN A 286 10.46 -6.10 1.79
N LYS A 287 10.53 -7.44 1.70
CA LYS A 287 10.74 -8.30 2.87
C LYS A 287 11.42 -9.60 2.47
N GLN A 288 12.43 -10.00 3.24
CA GLN A 288 13.03 -11.32 3.18
C GLN A 288 13.28 -11.81 4.61
N ARG A 289 12.93 -13.08 4.88
CA ARG A 289 13.31 -13.76 6.12
C ARG A 289 13.29 -15.27 5.94
N ASP A 290 14.10 -15.97 6.71
CA ASP A 290 13.99 -17.42 6.83
C ASP A 290 13.11 -17.86 7.99
N SER A 291 12.76 -19.15 8.02
CA SER A 291 11.90 -19.71 9.05
C SER A 291 12.64 -20.11 10.33
N LYS A 292 13.95 -19.85 10.41
CA LYS A 292 14.77 -20.28 11.54
C LYS A 292 14.58 -19.31 12.72
N VAL A 293 14.04 -19.82 13.82
CA VAL A 293 13.76 -19.01 15.01
C VAL A 293 15.00 -18.87 15.90
N ARG A 294 15.87 -19.89 15.91
CA ARG A 294 17.08 -19.93 16.75
C ARG A 294 18.25 -20.49 15.96
N TYR A 295 19.45 -20.11 16.37
CA TYR A 295 20.68 -20.65 15.80
C TYR A 295 20.86 -22.14 16.15
N ASP A 296 21.26 -22.93 15.16
CA ASP A 296 21.76 -24.30 15.30
C ASP A 296 22.61 -24.67 14.06
N ALA A 297 23.14 -25.90 14.03
CA ALA A 297 24.03 -26.39 12.98
C ALA A 297 23.33 -26.89 11.70
N GLN A 298 22.06 -26.57 11.48
CA GLN A 298 21.29 -26.92 10.28
C GLN A 298 20.95 -25.68 9.44
N THR A 299 20.88 -25.85 8.12
CA THR A 299 20.36 -24.80 7.22
C THR A 299 18.86 -24.56 7.47
N PRO A 300 18.30 -23.37 7.24
CA PRO A 300 16.85 -23.16 7.34
C PRO A 300 16.07 -24.06 6.37
N ILE A 301 14.96 -24.64 6.85
CA ILE A 301 14.07 -25.46 6.00
C ILE A 301 13.30 -24.63 4.97
N SER A 302 12.99 -23.37 5.29
CA SER A 302 12.25 -22.48 4.40
C SER A 302 12.66 -21.02 4.53
N SER A 303 12.39 -20.26 3.47
CA SER A 303 12.59 -18.81 3.38
C SER A 303 11.39 -18.17 2.69
N VAL A 304 11.17 -16.89 2.93
CA VAL A 304 10.10 -16.12 2.30
C VAL A 304 10.64 -14.82 1.74
N VAL A 305 10.17 -14.45 0.55
CA VAL A 305 10.51 -13.19 -0.14
C VAL A 305 9.22 -12.52 -0.58
N TYR A 306 9.07 -11.22 -0.28
CA TYR A 306 8.00 -10.36 -0.80
C TYR A 306 8.60 -9.32 -1.74
N CYS A 307 8.02 -9.19 -2.93
CA CYS A 307 8.47 -8.27 -3.95
C CYS A 307 7.28 -7.45 -4.44
N SER A 308 7.36 -6.12 -4.40
CA SER A 308 6.29 -5.26 -4.92
C SER A 308 6.46 -5.04 -6.41
N VAL A 309 5.38 -5.23 -7.17
CA VAL A 309 5.33 -4.99 -8.61
C VAL A 309 4.27 -3.94 -8.88
N LEU A 310 4.68 -2.85 -9.51
CA LEU A 310 3.78 -1.80 -9.99
C LEU A 310 3.37 -2.11 -11.43
N THR A 311 2.12 -1.83 -11.77
CA THR A 311 1.50 -2.18 -13.06
C THR A 311 0.75 -1.00 -13.66
N HIS A 312 0.73 -0.90 -14.98
CA HIS A 312 -0.10 0.03 -15.75
C HIS A 312 -1.18 -0.71 -16.53
N SER A 313 -0.84 -1.86 -17.12
CA SER A 313 -1.71 -2.67 -17.97
C SER A 313 -1.69 -4.16 -17.66
N TRP A 314 -0.63 -4.66 -17.01
CA TRP A 314 -0.48 -6.07 -16.68
C TRP A 314 -1.55 -6.55 -15.72
N THR A 315 -2.13 -7.70 -16.03
CA THR A 315 -3.04 -8.40 -15.14
C THR A 315 -2.27 -9.21 -14.08
N PRO A 316 -2.92 -9.64 -12.99
CA PRO A 316 -2.32 -10.58 -12.05
C PRO A 316 -1.76 -11.83 -12.72
N GLN A 317 -2.40 -12.31 -13.79
CA GLN A 317 -1.97 -13.49 -14.53
C GLN A 317 -0.66 -13.25 -15.28
N ASP A 318 -0.50 -12.08 -15.91
CA ASP A 318 0.73 -11.71 -16.62
C ASP A 318 1.92 -11.65 -15.67
N VAL A 319 1.71 -11.03 -14.49
CA VAL A 319 2.73 -10.95 -13.45
C VAL A 319 3.04 -12.34 -12.89
N LEU A 320 2.04 -13.16 -12.60
CA LEU A 320 2.24 -14.51 -12.07
C LEU A 320 3.09 -15.39 -13.00
N VAL A 321 2.85 -15.36 -14.31
CA VAL A 321 3.65 -16.09 -15.31
C VAL A 321 5.12 -15.68 -15.25
N LYS A 322 5.40 -14.36 -15.18
CA LYS A 322 6.77 -13.84 -15.07
C LYS A 322 7.43 -14.29 -13.76
N MET A 323 6.71 -14.19 -12.64
CA MET A 323 7.22 -14.57 -11.31
C MET A 323 7.52 -16.06 -11.20
N VAL A 324 6.67 -16.94 -11.78
CA VAL A 324 6.92 -18.38 -11.84
C VAL A 324 8.18 -18.70 -12.66
N ALA A 325 8.38 -18.02 -13.80
CA ALA A 325 9.56 -18.21 -14.63
C ALA A 325 10.85 -17.77 -13.91
N LEU A 326 10.82 -16.62 -13.22
CA LEU A 326 11.93 -16.11 -12.40
C LEU A 326 12.26 -17.04 -11.23
N ALA A 327 11.24 -17.51 -10.50
CA ALA A 327 11.40 -18.48 -9.43
C ALA A 327 12.02 -19.79 -9.93
N SER A 328 11.60 -20.26 -11.11
CA SER A 328 12.14 -21.47 -11.71
C SER A 328 13.63 -21.32 -12.05
N ARG A 329 14.02 -20.15 -12.58
CA ARG A 329 15.44 -19.82 -12.81
C ARG A 329 16.23 -19.72 -11.52
N ALA A 330 15.70 -19.06 -10.49
CA ALA A 330 16.37 -18.89 -9.20
C ALA A 330 16.67 -20.25 -8.52
N LEU A 331 15.67 -21.14 -8.50
CA LEU A 331 15.81 -22.50 -7.98
C LEU A 331 16.82 -23.32 -8.79
N SER A 332 16.75 -23.26 -10.12
CA SER A 332 17.70 -23.93 -11.00
C SER A 332 19.13 -23.44 -10.78
N LYS A 333 19.35 -22.12 -10.69
CA LYS A 333 20.65 -21.51 -10.39
C LYS A 333 21.22 -21.98 -9.05
N ALA A 334 20.38 -22.08 -8.02
CA ALA A 334 20.83 -22.51 -6.69
C ALA A 334 21.32 -23.97 -6.71
N ASN A 335 20.52 -24.85 -7.32
CA ASN A 335 20.86 -26.26 -7.42
C ASN A 335 22.05 -26.51 -8.36
N HIS A 336 22.13 -25.79 -9.49
CA HIS A 336 23.29 -25.84 -10.38
C HIS A 336 24.58 -25.42 -9.67
N LYS A 337 24.53 -24.33 -8.89
CA LYS A 337 25.67 -23.89 -8.08
C LYS A 337 26.11 -24.98 -7.10
N ARG A 338 25.18 -25.65 -6.41
CA ARG A 338 25.48 -26.77 -5.51
C ARG A 338 26.22 -27.89 -6.24
N VAL A 339 25.73 -28.31 -7.41
CA VAL A 339 26.34 -29.40 -8.20
C VAL A 339 27.75 -29.01 -8.68
N VAL A 340 27.93 -27.81 -9.24
CA VAL A 340 29.24 -27.34 -9.73
C VAL A 340 30.25 -27.20 -8.58
N GLN A 341 29.84 -26.62 -7.45
CA GLN A 341 30.73 -26.45 -6.30
C GLN A 341 31.09 -27.78 -5.65
N TRP A 342 30.20 -28.77 -5.69
CA TRP A 342 30.55 -30.12 -5.25
C TRP A 342 31.62 -30.75 -6.13
N SER A 343 31.51 -30.64 -7.46
CA SER A 343 32.53 -31.16 -8.37
C SER A 343 33.91 -30.57 -8.07
N GLU A 344 33.99 -29.25 -7.82
CA GLU A 344 35.25 -28.60 -7.42
C GLU A 344 35.73 -29.04 -6.03
N TYR A 345 34.83 -29.15 -5.05
CA TYR A 345 35.17 -29.59 -3.69
C TYR A 345 35.67 -31.05 -3.68
N ALA A 346 34.97 -31.96 -4.36
CA ALA A 346 35.33 -33.37 -4.48
C ALA A 346 36.69 -33.52 -5.17
N ARG A 347 36.94 -32.76 -6.26
CA ARG A 347 38.23 -32.73 -6.95
C ARG A 347 39.38 -32.34 -6.02
N ARG A 348 39.19 -31.33 -5.16
CA ARG A 348 40.19 -30.92 -4.14
C ARG A 348 40.45 -32.00 -3.08
N GLN A 349 39.51 -32.92 -2.87
CA GLN A 349 39.68 -34.08 -1.99
C GLN A 349 40.22 -35.32 -2.71
N ASN A 350 40.62 -35.22 -3.98
CA ASN A 350 40.97 -36.36 -4.83
C ASN A 350 39.84 -37.40 -4.92
N ARG A 351 38.58 -36.94 -4.88
CA ARG A 351 37.37 -37.75 -5.06
C ARG A 351 36.68 -37.35 -6.37
N ALA A 352 36.07 -38.32 -7.05
CA ALA A 352 35.31 -38.11 -8.29
C ALA A 352 33.91 -38.72 -8.16
N ILE A 353 33.19 -38.36 -7.11
CA ILE A 353 31.82 -38.83 -6.86
C ILE A 353 30.87 -37.75 -7.36
N ALA A 354 29.87 -38.08 -8.16
CA ALA A 354 28.79 -37.16 -8.50
C ALA A 354 27.74 -37.14 -7.38
N ILE A 355 27.11 -35.98 -7.17
CA ILE A 355 25.92 -35.87 -6.30
C ILE A 355 24.64 -35.88 -7.15
N GLU A 356 23.54 -36.32 -6.55
CA GLU A 356 22.22 -36.26 -7.17
C GLU A 356 21.84 -34.81 -7.47
N ASP A 357 21.25 -34.60 -8.66
CA ASP A 357 20.53 -33.39 -8.99
C ASP A 357 19.18 -33.39 -8.26
N LEU A 358 19.02 -32.51 -7.27
CA LEU A 358 17.79 -32.40 -6.48
C LEU A 358 16.61 -31.89 -7.31
N GLY A 359 16.87 -31.21 -8.43
CA GLY A 359 15.86 -30.52 -9.24
C GLY A 359 15.02 -29.57 -8.38
N GLY A 360 13.70 -29.71 -8.51
CA GLY A 360 12.70 -29.00 -7.71
C GLY A 360 11.51 -28.59 -8.56
N ARG A 361 10.49 -28.01 -7.93
CA ARG A 361 9.29 -27.55 -8.64
C ARG A 361 8.80 -26.22 -8.10
N VAL A 362 8.42 -25.34 -9.03
CA VAL A 362 7.69 -24.11 -8.71
C VAL A 362 6.21 -24.38 -8.92
N TRP A 363 5.41 -23.94 -7.96
CA TRP A 363 3.95 -24.03 -7.95
C TRP A 363 3.38 -22.63 -7.83
N THR A 364 2.27 -22.35 -8.50
CA THR A 364 1.38 -21.30 -8.02
C THR A 364 0.59 -21.82 -6.82
N TYR A 365 0.09 -20.93 -5.96
CA TYR A 365 -0.81 -21.32 -4.87
C TYR A 365 -1.97 -22.17 -5.38
N GLN A 366 -2.61 -21.74 -6.48
CA GLN A 366 -3.72 -22.45 -7.10
C GLN A 366 -3.33 -23.86 -7.53
N GLN A 367 -2.22 -24.01 -8.26
CA GLN A 367 -1.74 -25.33 -8.71
C GLN A 367 -1.47 -26.29 -7.54
N LEU A 368 -0.90 -25.78 -6.45
CA LEU A 368 -0.65 -26.61 -5.27
C LEU A 368 -1.95 -26.96 -4.55
N TYR A 369 -2.86 -26.00 -4.42
CA TYR A 369 -4.17 -26.21 -3.80
C TYR A 369 -4.96 -27.29 -4.53
N GLU A 370 -5.11 -27.16 -5.85
CA GLU A 370 -5.84 -28.11 -6.70
C GLU A 370 -5.20 -29.51 -6.63
N ALA A 371 -3.86 -29.61 -6.67
CA ALA A 371 -3.17 -30.89 -6.57
C ALA A 371 -3.33 -31.57 -5.20
N VAL A 372 -3.43 -30.79 -4.12
CA VAL A 372 -3.72 -31.32 -2.78
C VAL A 372 -5.18 -31.73 -2.66
N GLU A 373 -6.09 -30.93 -3.17
CA GLU A 373 -7.53 -31.22 -3.17
C GLU A 373 -7.84 -32.52 -3.94
N GLU A 374 -7.28 -32.67 -5.14
CA GLU A 374 -7.39 -33.89 -5.94
C GLU A 374 -6.83 -35.10 -5.18
N LYS A 375 -5.72 -34.92 -4.47
CA LYS A 375 -5.09 -36.00 -3.69
C LYS A 375 -5.91 -36.44 -2.48
N LEU A 376 -6.60 -35.50 -1.83
CA LEU A 376 -7.45 -35.76 -0.67
C LEU A 376 -8.82 -36.34 -1.06
N GLY A 377 -9.31 -36.07 -2.27
CA GLY A 377 -10.50 -36.72 -2.83
C GLY A 377 -11.84 -36.24 -2.25
N HIS A 378 -12.05 -34.93 -2.12
CA HIS A 378 -13.28 -34.30 -1.58
C HIS A 378 -13.78 -34.94 -0.26
N THR A 379 -12.86 -35.26 0.64
CA THR A 379 -13.17 -35.79 1.97
C THR A 379 -13.49 -34.69 2.97
N GLU A 380 -14.36 -34.97 3.93
CA GLU A 380 -14.64 -34.09 5.08
C GLU A 380 -13.58 -34.24 6.19
N PRO A 381 -13.05 -33.14 6.78
CA PRO A 381 -13.27 -31.75 6.39
C PRO A 381 -12.55 -31.40 5.08
N ASP A 382 -13.15 -30.54 4.26
CA ASP A 382 -12.56 -30.09 3.01
C ASP A 382 -11.21 -29.37 3.21
N LEU A 383 -10.43 -29.21 2.14
CA LEU A 383 -9.10 -28.61 2.23
C LEU A 383 -9.15 -27.17 2.80
N LYS A 384 -10.20 -26.40 2.47
CA LYS A 384 -10.35 -25.02 2.96
C LYS A 384 -10.52 -25.01 4.48
N GLN A 385 -11.39 -25.87 5.01
CA GLN A 385 -11.59 -26.01 6.44
C GLN A 385 -10.32 -26.50 7.14
N GLN A 386 -9.60 -27.48 6.57
CA GLN A 386 -8.32 -27.92 7.12
C GLN A 386 -7.27 -26.80 7.17
N LEU A 387 -7.23 -25.93 6.14
CA LEU A 387 -6.34 -24.76 6.13
C LEU A 387 -6.75 -23.75 7.18
N GLU A 388 -8.04 -23.43 7.31
CA GLU A 388 -8.55 -22.52 8.34
C GLU A 388 -8.25 -23.03 9.76
N GLU A 389 -8.48 -24.33 10.02
CA GLU A 389 -8.20 -24.95 11.31
C GLU A 389 -6.70 -25.00 11.64
N ARG A 390 -5.83 -25.28 10.66
CA ARG A 390 -4.38 -25.29 10.87
C ARG A 390 -3.80 -23.91 11.02
N ALA A 391 -4.26 -22.97 10.19
CA ALA A 391 -3.76 -21.59 10.20
C ALA A 391 -4.24 -20.83 11.43
N PHE A 392 -5.51 -21.02 11.83
CA PHE A 392 -6.16 -20.18 12.82
C PHE A 392 -6.86 -20.96 13.94
N GLY A 393 -6.87 -22.28 13.95
CA GLY A 393 -7.63 -23.07 14.93
C GLY A 393 -7.21 -22.84 16.39
N TYR A 394 -5.91 -22.64 16.66
CA TYR A 394 -5.45 -22.23 18.00
C TYR A 394 -5.95 -20.84 18.37
N VAL A 395 -5.95 -19.90 17.41
CA VAL A 395 -6.45 -18.52 17.58
C VAL A 395 -7.95 -18.52 17.84
N MET A 396 -8.71 -19.31 17.09
CA MET A 396 -10.15 -19.45 17.23
C MET A 396 -10.51 -20.08 18.56
N LYS A 397 -9.79 -21.13 18.98
CA LYS A 397 -9.94 -21.74 20.31
C LYS A 397 -9.56 -20.77 21.42
N ALA A 398 -8.43 -20.07 21.29
CA ALA A 398 -8.01 -19.05 22.25
C ALA A 398 -9.05 -17.92 22.33
N ARG A 399 -9.60 -17.43 21.21
CA ARG A 399 -10.66 -16.43 21.16
C ARG A 399 -11.96 -16.91 21.80
N GLN A 400 -12.40 -18.14 21.54
CA GLN A 400 -13.57 -18.73 22.20
C GLN A 400 -13.36 -18.88 23.71
N THR A 401 -12.15 -19.23 24.15
CA THR A 401 -11.79 -19.25 25.57
C THR A 401 -11.70 -17.83 26.16
N LEU A 402 -11.24 -16.84 25.38
CA LEU A 402 -11.17 -15.41 25.75
C LEU A 402 -12.55 -14.76 25.86
N GLU A 403 -13.52 -15.16 25.05
CA GLU A 403 -14.91 -14.71 25.14
C GLU A 403 -15.56 -15.10 26.48
N GLN A 404 -15.03 -16.14 27.15
CA GLN A 404 -15.44 -16.58 28.48
C GLN A 404 -14.74 -15.84 29.63
N LEU A 405 -13.75 -14.98 29.34
CA LEU A 405 -13.02 -14.17 30.33
C LEU A 405 -13.64 -12.77 30.50
N SER A 406 -13.44 -12.16 31.67
CA SER A 406 -13.82 -10.77 31.98
C SER A 406 -13.11 -9.80 31.04
N GLN A 407 -13.65 -8.58 30.88
CA GLN A 407 -13.11 -7.55 29.99
C GLN A 407 -11.61 -7.28 30.25
N SER A 408 -11.19 -7.24 31.52
CA SER A 408 -9.79 -7.12 31.94
C SER A 408 -8.89 -8.31 31.58
N GLY A 409 -9.44 -9.53 31.50
CA GLY A 409 -8.71 -10.73 31.09
C GLY A 409 -8.52 -10.84 29.57
N ARG A 410 -9.40 -10.18 28.80
CA ARG A 410 -9.25 -10.04 27.34
C ARG A 410 -8.13 -9.06 27.02
N ASP A 411 -8.13 -7.88 27.62
CA ASP A 411 -7.11 -6.84 27.37
C ASP A 411 -5.70 -7.35 27.69
N PHE A 412 -5.52 -8.06 28.82
CA PHE A 412 -4.21 -8.63 29.21
C PHE A 412 -3.67 -9.70 28.23
N LEU A 413 -4.53 -10.47 27.57
CA LEU A 413 -4.12 -11.50 26.60
C LEU A 413 -4.08 -10.98 25.16
N LEU A 414 -4.80 -9.90 24.84
CA LEU A 414 -4.64 -9.16 23.59
C LEU A 414 -3.26 -8.48 23.53
N ASP A 415 -2.77 -7.98 24.67
CA ASP A 415 -1.41 -7.39 24.78
C ASP A 415 -0.29 -8.45 24.80
N ASN A 416 -0.57 -9.69 25.21
CA ASN A 416 0.45 -10.76 25.36
C ASN A 416 0.34 -11.90 24.33
N GLY A 417 -0.75 -11.98 23.57
CA GLY A 417 -0.95 -12.94 22.50
C GLY A 417 -0.65 -12.29 21.15
N GLN A 418 0.42 -12.72 20.49
CA GLN A 418 0.96 -12.25 19.18
C GLN A 418 -0.01 -12.34 17.97
N LEU A 419 -1.32 -12.37 18.19
CA LEU A 419 -2.36 -12.63 17.18
C LEU A 419 -3.21 -11.38 16.88
N VAL A 420 -3.19 -10.37 17.75
CA VAL A 420 -3.84 -9.08 17.51
C VAL A 420 -2.77 -8.12 17.02
N GLY A 421 -2.34 -8.34 15.78
CA GLY A 421 -1.21 -7.60 15.20
C GLY A 421 -0.61 -8.23 13.94
N LEU A 422 -1.05 -9.44 13.55
CA LEU A 422 -0.64 -10.00 12.26
C LEU A 422 -1.33 -9.26 11.13
N ASP A 423 -0.53 -8.59 10.31
CA ASP A 423 -0.98 -7.98 9.06
C ASP A 423 -1.53 -9.04 8.08
N SER A 424 -2.22 -8.59 7.04
CA SER A 424 -2.85 -9.44 6.04
C SER A 424 -1.86 -10.37 5.31
N ARG A 425 -0.59 -9.96 5.14
CA ARG A 425 0.46 -10.70 4.44
C ARG A 425 0.99 -11.85 5.29
N GLU A 426 1.15 -11.63 6.59
CA GLU A 426 1.50 -12.69 7.54
C GLU A 426 0.43 -13.78 7.63
N LYS A 427 -0.86 -13.38 7.59
CA LYS A 427 -1.96 -14.35 7.50
C LYS A 427 -1.88 -15.19 6.22
N SER A 428 -1.62 -14.56 5.06
CA SER A 428 -1.43 -15.28 3.80
C SER A 428 -0.26 -16.28 3.88
N LEU A 429 0.87 -15.88 4.48
CA LEU A 429 2.02 -16.76 4.68
C LEU A 429 1.68 -17.99 5.54
N ILE A 430 0.92 -17.82 6.62
CA ILE A 430 0.49 -18.93 7.48
C ILE A 430 -0.37 -19.94 6.70
N ILE A 431 -1.31 -19.45 5.88
CA ILE A 431 -2.15 -20.31 5.03
C ILE A 431 -1.29 -21.09 4.02
N VAL A 432 -0.36 -20.41 3.34
CA VAL A 432 0.55 -21.05 2.38
C VAL A 432 1.43 -22.10 3.05
N LYS A 433 1.96 -21.80 4.25
CA LYS A 433 2.74 -22.76 5.03
C LYS A 433 1.92 -24.00 5.38
N ALA A 434 0.68 -23.82 5.85
CA ALA A 434 -0.23 -24.94 6.15
C ALA A 434 -0.49 -25.80 4.90
N LEU A 435 -0.68 -25.17 3.73
CA LEU A 435 -0.85 -25.89 2.47
C LEU A 435 0.38 -26.71 2.10
N VAL A 436 1.59 -26.15 2.23
CA VAL A 436 2.86 -26.86 1.94
C VAL A 436 3.07 -28.03 2.90
N GLU A 437 2.70 -27.90 4.17
CA GLU A 437 2.76 -28.98 5.16
C GLU A 437 1.82 -30.13 4.78
N ILE A 438 0.57 -29.83 4.41
CA ILE A 438 -0.39 -30.84 3.93
C ILE A 438 0.14 -31.49 2.65
N ALA A 439 0.58 -30.70 1.68
CA ALA A 439 1.14 -31.20 0.42
C ALA A 439 2.34 -32.13 0.63
N SER A 440 3.20 -31.83 1.61
CA SER A 440 4.34 -32.69 1.97
C SER A 440 3.89 -34.00 2.61
N ARG A 441 2.88 -33.96 3.49
CA ARG A 441 2.30 -35.15 4.14
C ARG A 441 1.63 -36.07 3.12
N GLU A 442 0.85 -35.50 2.19
CA GLU A 442 0.15 -36.25 1.15
C GLU A 442 1.03 -36.63 -0.04
N LYS A 443 2.35 -36.32 0.03
CA LYS A 443 3.34 -36.59 -1.01
C LYS A 443 3.04 -35.93 -2.36
N VAL A 444 2.28 -34.84 -2.36
CA VAL A 444 2.13 -33.93 -3.51
C VAL A 444 3.44 -33.18 -3.75
N ILE A 445 4.10 -32.77 -2.66
CA ILE A 445 5.48 -32.28 -2.67
C ILE A 445 6.38 -33.41 -2.13
N ASP A 446 7.40 -33.81 -2.90
CA ASP A 446 8.47 -34.68 -2.38
C ASP A 446 9.34 -33.86 -1.41
N SER A 447 9.29 -34.20 -0.13
CA SER A 447 10.02 -33.47 0.93
C SER A 447 11.54 -33.54 0.78
N ARG A 448 12.07 -34.43 -0.07
CA ARG A 448 13.50 -34.52 -0.38
C ARG A 448 13.93 -33.58 -1.51
N LYS A 449 12.99 -32.90 -2.17
CA LYS A 449 13.25 -31.95 -3.24
C LYS A 449 12.87 -30.52 -2.80
N PRO A 450 13.55 -29.50 -3.33
CA PRO A 450 13.18 -28.11 -3.05
C PRO A 450 11.92 -27.73 -3.81
N ALA A 451 11.14 -26.80 -3.27
CA ALA A 451 9.94 -26.30 -3.89
C ALA A 451 9.76 -24.80 -3.63
N ILE A 452 9.13 -24.09 -4.58
CA ILE A 452 8.70 -22.70 -4.37
C ILE A 452 7.20 -22.63 -4.61
N VAL A 453 6.47 -21.95 -3.73
CA VAL A 453 5.06 -21.59 -3.95
C VAL A 453 4.97 -20.09 -4.17
N VAL A 454 4.51 -19.70 -5.35
CA VAL A 454 4.27 -18.32 -5.75
C VAL A 454 2.81 -17.98 -5.48
N TYR A 455 2.56 -16.90 -4.74
CA TYR A 455 1.23 -16.43 -4.38
C TYR A 455 1.21 -14.90 -4.34
N PHE A 456 0.02 -14.31 -4.33
CA PHE A 456 -0.15 -12.89 -4.04
C PHE A 456 -0.64 -12.72 -2.61
N ALA A 457 -0.06 -11.76 -1.88
CA ALA A 457 -0.62 -11.29 -0.62
C ALA A 457 -1.29 -9.92 -0.83
N PRO A 458 -2.28 -9.53 0.00
CA PRO A 458 -2.83 -8.18 -0.03
C PRO A 458 -1.77 -7.10 0.22
N PRO A 459 -1.99 -5.85 -0.21
CA PRO A 459 -3.14 -5.41 -0.99
C PRO A 459 -3.01 -5.73 -2.49
N PHE A 460 -4.15 -5.88 -3.15
CA PHE A 460 -4.26 -5.94 -4.61
C PHE A 460 -4.98 -4.69 -5.08
N PHE A 461 -4.29 -3.87 -5.87
CA PHE A 461 -4.89 -2.70 -6.51
C PHE A 461 -4.71 -2.80 -8.02
N PRO A 462 -5.80 -2.90 -8.81
CA PRO A 462 -5.69 -2.89 -10.25
C PRO A 462 -5.34 -1.48 -10.75
N PRO A 463 -4.56 -1.36 -11.85
CA PRO A 463 -4.35 -0.06 -12.46
C PRO A 463 -5.66 0.48 -13.02
N VAL A 464 -5.82 1.80 -12.98
CA VAL A 464 -6.95 2.49 -13.59
C VAL A 464 -6.40 3.59 -14.48
N SER A 465 -6.63 3.46 -15.80
CA SER A 465 -6.44 4.58 -16.73
C SER A 465 -7.73 5.38 -16.84
N GLY A 466 -7.63 6.71 -16.67
CA GLY A 466 -8.77 7.60 -16.79
C GLY A 466 -9.22 7.80 -18.23
N ASN A 467 -10.53 7.78 -18.43
CA ASN A 467 -11.11 8.13 -19.73
C ASN A 467 -10.86 9.63 -20.03
N ARG A 468 -9.97 9.91 -20.98
CA ARG A 468 -9.64 11.27 -21.46
C ARG A 468 -10.86 12.01 -22.01
N GLU A 469 -11.84 11.27 -22.50
CA GLU A 469 -13.08 11.81 -23.06
C GLU A 469 -14.17 12.07 -22.02
N SER A 470 -13.93 11.74 -20.74
CA SER A 470 -14.88 11.97 -19.65
C SER A 470 -15.18 13.45 -19.48
N ARG A 471 -16.39 13.76 -18.97
CA ARG A 471 -16.83 15.13 -18.73
C ARG A 471 -15.86 15.89 -17.82
N LEU A 472 -15.37 15.25 -16.77
CA LEU A 472 -14.41 15.84 -15.84
C LEU A 472 -13.06 16.13 -16.53
N ASN A 473 -12.50 15.16 -17.26
CA ASN A 473 -11.20 15.34 -17.94
C ASN A 473 -11.25 16.45 -18.99
N LYS A 474 -12.35 16.53 -19.77
CA LYS A 474 -12.57 17.62 -20.73
C LYS A 474 -12.63 18.98 -20.05
N ALA A 475 -13.31 19.07 -18.91
CA ALA A 475 -13.41 20.31 -18.15
C ALA A 475 -12.04 20.75 -17.61
N ILE A 476 -11.27 19.83 -17.01
CA ILE A 476 -9.91 20.12 -16.50
C ILE A 476 -8.99 20.54 -17.65
N ALA A 477 -9.04 19.83 -18.79
CA ALA A 477 -8.22 20.17 -19.96
C ALA A 477 -8.57 21.54 -20.54
N ALA A 478 -9.86 21.88 -20.61
CA ALA A 478 -10.32 23.19 -21.06
C ALA A 478 -9.82 24.31 -20.11
N GLU A 479 -9.93 24.10 -18.79
CA GLU A 479 -9.46 25.07 -17.80
C GLU A 479 -7.95 25.26 -17.87
N MET A 480 -7.18 24.18 -18.03
CA MET A 480 -5.72 24.25 -18.21
C MET A 480 -5.31 24.95 -19.50
N SER A 481 -6.07 24.78 -20.59
CA SER A 481 -5.78 25.43 -21.87
C SER A 481 -5.87 26.96 -21.82
N THR A 482 -6.48 27.53 -20.78
CA THR A 482 -6.49 28.98 -20.54
C THR A 482 -5.11 29.54 -20.20
N GLY A 483 -4.18 28.69 -19.74
CA GLY A 483 -2.84 29.10 -19.27
C GLY A 483 -2.84 29.87 -17.94
N ALA A 484 -4.00 30.02 -17.27
CA ALA A 484 -4.13 30.83 -16.06
C ALA A 484 -3.32 30.31 -14.86
N TYR A 485 -2.98 29.02 -14.86
CA TYR A 485 -2.34 28.33 -13.75
C TYR A 485 -0.86 28.02 -13.97
N GLY A 486 -0.25 28.54 -15.06
CA GLY A 486 1.10 28.21 -15.49
C GLY A 486 1.18 26.85 -16.18
N ASP A 487 2.40 26.34 -16.37
CA ASP A 487 2.59 25.03 -17.00
C ASP A 487 2.20 23.91 -16.02
N ILE A 488 1.26 23.06 -16.45
CA ILE A 488 0.79 21.88 -15.75
C ILE A 488 0.68 20.78 -16.81
N GLN A 489 1.29 19.64 -16.55
CA GLN A 489 1.35 18.53 -17.49
C GLN A 489 0.40 17.41 -17.09
N PHE A 490 -0.24 16.77 -18.09
CA PHE A 490 -1.04 15.58 -17.84
C PHE A 490 -0.18 14.33 -17.87
N ARG A 491 -0.43 13.43 -16.92
CA ARG A 491 0.13 12.08 -16.86
C ARG A 491 -1.00 11.06 -16.76
N VAL A 492 -0.72 9.83 -17.17
CA VAL A 492 -1.72 8.76 -17.19
C VAL A 492 -1.84 8.14 -15.81
N PHE A 493 -0.73 7.72 -15.21
CA PHE A 493 -0.77 6.97 -13.95
C PHE A 493 -0.09 7.70 -12.81
N TYR A 494 -0.86 7.96 -11.74
CA TYR A 494 -0.36 8.38 -10.44
C TYR A 494 0.40 7.21 -9.78
N PRO A 495 1.66 7.40 -9.34
CA PRO A 495 2.54 6.35 -8.82
C PRO A 495 2.18 5.83 -7.42
#